data_AF-A9M4T9-F1
#
_entry.id   AF-A9M4T9-F1
#
_cell.length_a   1.000
_cell.length_b   1.000
_cell.length_c   1.000
_cell.angle_alpha   90.00
_cell.angle_beta   90.00
_cell.angle_gamma   90.00
#
_symmetry.space_group_name_H-M   'P 1'
#
loop_
_entity.id
_entity.type
_entity.pdbx_description
1 polymer ?
#
loop_
_entity_poly.entity_id
_entity_poly.type
_entity_poly.pdbx_seq_one_letter_code
_entity_poly.pdbx_strand_id
1 'polypeptide(L)'
;MEDNDNIVEFKPAEKDTEKQPIFKQTTTYRRRLTCPHGNFTIDESTDTISCGMCNAQLSPMWVLKELANKNSQLYWHWVDMQKRVEKTRNKMRCKCQHCGQMTAIQR
;
A
#
# COMPACT_ATOMS: atom_id res chain seq x y z
N MET A 1 23.33 -6.41 82.13
CA MET A 1 22.20 -5.64 81.59
C MET A 1 22.66 -5.23 80.21
N GLU A 2 22.27 -6.01 79.21
CA GLU A 2 22.75 -5.86 77.83
C GLU A 2 21.79 -4.95 77.07
N ASP A 3 22.36 -3.85 76.57
CA ASP A 3 21.75 -2.86 75.68
C ASP A 3 21.29 -3.52 74.38
N ASN A 4 20.04 -3.33 73.94
CA ASN A 4 19.61 -3.54 72.54
C ASN A 4 18.21 -2.96 72.22
N ASP A 5 17.89 -1.75 72.71
CA ASP A 5 16.58 -1.10 72.46
C ASP A 5 16.54 -0.22 71.20
N ASN A 6 17.24 -0.61 70.12
CA ASN A 6 17.10 0.12 68.84
C ASN A 6 17.46 -0.72 67.60
N ILE A 7 16.74 -1.81 67.39
CA ILE A 7 16.78 -2.53 66.10
C ILE A 7 15.45 -2.29 65.39
N VAL A 8 15.47 -1.47 64.35
CA VAL A 8 14.36 -1.30 63.42
C VAL A 8 14.54 -2.30 62.29
N GLU A 9 13.72 -3.34 62.26
CA GLU A 9 13.70 -4.30 61.16
C GLU A 9 13.10 -3.65 59.91
N PHE A 10 13.94 -3.40 58.91
CA PHE A 10 13.46 -2.93 57.61
C PHE A 10 12.84 -4.11 56.86
N LYS A 11 11.54 -4.01 56.58
CA LYS A 11 10.88 -4.93 55.65
C LYS A 11 11.62 -4.88 54.30
N PRO A 12 11.95 -6.02 53.68
CA PRO A 12 12.56 -6.01 52.36
C PRO A 12 11.59 -5.33 51.41
N ALA A 13 12.09 -4.33 50.67
CA ALA A 13 11.31 -3.69 49.63
C ALA A 13 10.76 -4.77 48.69
N GLU A 14 9.44 -4.84 48.55
CA GLU A 14 8.82 -5.63 47.50
C GLU A 14 9.48 -5.21 46.19
N LYS A 15 10.12 -6.18 45.52
CA LYS A 15 10.67 -5.92 44.20
C LYS A 15 9.47 -5.60 43.34
N ASP A 16 9.37 -4.37 42.85
CA ASP A 16 8.46 -4.00 41.77
C ASP A 16 8.75 -4.93 40.58
N THR A 17 8.06 -6.07 40.54
CA THR A 17 8.02 -6.98 39.42
C THR A 17 7.08 -6.41 38.39
N GLU A 18 7.41 -5.22 37.87
CA GLU A 18 6.83 -4.63 36.68
C GLU A 18 7.58 -3.34 36.35
N LYS A 19 8.90 -3.45 36.17
CA LYS A 19 9.62 -2.45 35.36
C LYS A 19 9.18 -2.60 33.91
N GLN A 20 7.99 -2.09 33.57
CA GLN A 20 7.73 -1.74 32.19
C GLN A 20 8.82 -0.72 31.78
N PRO A 21 9.50 -0.91 30.64
CA PRO A 21 10.57 0.00 30.26
C PRO A 21 10.03 1.43 30.18
N ILE A 22 10.67 2.35 30.90
CA ILE A 22 10.40 3.81 30.88
C ILE A 22 10.47 4.35 29.44
N PHE A 23 11.25 3.68 28.59
CA PHE A 23 11.15 3.85 27.15
C PHE A 23 9.89 3.18 26.66
N LYS A 24 8.84 3.99 26.46
CA LYS A 24 7.90 3.75 25.36
C LYS A 24 8.78 3.40 24.17
N GLN A 25 8.64 2.19 23.62
CA GLN A 25 9.20 1.90 22.30
C GLN A 25 8.51 2.90 21.37
N THR A 26 9.11 4.08 21.22
CA THR A 26 8.71 5.04 20.22
C THR A 26 9.08 4.35 18.94
N THR A 27 8.09 3.69 18.34
CA THR A 27 8.18 3.13 17.00
C THR A 27 8.71 4.25 16.13
N THR A 28 10.01 4.18 15.89
CA THR A 28 10.78 5.14 15.14
C THR A 28 10.22 5.10 13.74
N TYR A 29 9.42 6.11 13.40
CA TYR A 29 9.45 6.79 12.12
C TYR A 29 9.91 5.91 10.94
N ARG A 30 9.13 4.91 10.55
CA ARG A 30 9.21 4.38 9.18
C ARG A 30 8.31 5.25 8.32
N ARG A 31 8.88 6.31 7.75
CA ARG A 31 8.25 7.04 6.65
C ARG A 31 8.01 6.05 5.49
N ARG A 32 6.76 5.58 5.37
CA ARG A 32 6.14 4.77 4.30
C ARG A 32 6.69 3.35 4.07
N LEU A 33 6.08 2.34 4.69
CA LEU A 33 5.77 1.09 3.96
C LEU A 33 4.25 1.11 3.74
N THR A 34 3.81 1.58 2.58
CA THR A 34 2.37 1.80 2.31
C THR A 34 1.60 0.48 2.26
N CYS A 35 0.54 0.34 3.06
CA CYS A 35 -0.38 -0.79 2.97
C CYS A 35 -1.87 -0.38 3.08
N PRO A 36 -2.48 0.08 1.97
CA PRO A 36 -3.90 -0.10 1.67
C PRO A 36 -4.02 -1.21 0.62
N HIS A 37 -3.62 -2.40 1.08
CA HIS A 37 -3.27 -3.67 0.43
C HIS A 37 -3.50 -3.81 -1.08
N GLY A 38 -2.57 -3.26 -1.85
CA GLY A 38 -2.08 -3.94 -3.07
C GLY A 38 -1.35 -5.25 -2.74
N ASN A 39 -0.48 -5.72 -3.65
CA ASN A 39 0.27 -7.00 -3.63
C ASN A 39 -0.30 -8.09 -2.71
N PHE A 40 -1.06 -9.00 -3.32
CA PHE A 40 -1.75 -10.10 -2.68
C PHE A 40 -0.94 -11.39 -2.82
N THR A 41 -0.97 -12.22 -1.78
CA THR A 41 -0.51 -13.60 -1.80
C THR A 41 -1.74 -14.49 -1.68
N ILE A 42 -1.88 -15.44 -2.60
CA ILE A 42 -3.02 -16.36 -2.66
C ILE A 42 -2.50 -17.74 -2.29
N ASP A 43 -3.16 -18.39 -1.34
CA ASP A 43 -2.98 -19.81 -1.10
C ASP A 43 -4.07 -20.57 -1.85
N GLU A 44 -3.70 -21.21 -2.96
CA GLU A 44 -4.60 -21.96 -3.84
C GLU A 44 -5.22 -23.19 -3.16
N SER A 45 -4.65 -23.65 -2.05
CA SER A 45 -5.17 -24.83 -1.33
C SER A 45 -6.32 -24.49 -0.39
N THR A 46 -6.35 -23.26 0.14
CA THR A 46 -7.32 -22.81 1.14
C THR A 46 -8.21 -21.66 0.65
N ASP A 47 -7.99 -21.18 -0.58
CA ASP A 47 -8.61 -19.98 -1.16
C ASP A 47 -8.48 -18.73 -0.26
N THR A 48 -7.46 -18.72 0.59
CA THR A 48 -7.20 -17.60 1.48
C THR A 48 -6.29 -16.60 0.79
N ILE A 49 -6.60 -15.32 0.99
CA ILE A 49 -5.82 -14.22 0.43
C ILE A 49 -5.26 -13.41 1.58
N SER A 50 -3.96 -13.16 1.54
CA SER A 50 -3.25 -12.32 2.49
C SER A 50 -2.58 -11.16 1.76
N CYS A 51 -2.38 -10.04 2.46
CA CYS A 51 -1.55 -8.97 1.92
C CYS A 51 -0.07 -9.31 2.09
N GLY A 52 0.73 -9.21 1.02
CA GLY A 52 2.17 -9.46 1.09
C GLY A 52 3.00 -8.43 1.87
N MET A 53 2.38 -7.35 2.38
CA MET A 53 3.07 -6.30 3.14
C MET A 53 2.74 -6.31 4.63
N CYS A 54 1.47 -6.50 4.98
CA CYS A 54 1.02 -6.51 6.39
C CYS A 54 0.63 -7.91 6.88
N ASN A 55 0.59 -8.90 5.99
CA ASN A 55 0.16 -10.27 6.24
C ASN A 55 -1.26 -10.41 6.84
N ALA A 56 -2.08 -9.36 6.75
CA ALA A 56 -3.49 -9.44 7.13
C ALA A 56 -4.25 -10.31 6.12
N GLN A 57 -5.14 -11.15 6.65
CA GLN A 57 -6.07 -11.93 5.84
C GLN A 57 -7.17 -11.01 5.29
N LEU A 58 -7.40 -11.12 4.00
CA LEU A 58 -8.34 -10.28 3.25
C LEU A 58 -9.52 -11.11 2.75
N SER A 59 -10.66 -10.46 2.56
CA SER A 59 -11.82 -11.08 1.92
C SER A 59 -11.56 -11.22 0.41
N PRO A 60 -11.72 -12.43 -0.18
CA PRO A 60 -11.54 -12.61 -1.61
C PRO A 60 -12.47 -11.76 -2.48
N MET A 61 -13.71 -11.56 -2.02
CA MET A 61 -14.70 -10.77 -2.74
C MET A 61 -14.32 -9.28 -2.76
N TRP A 62 -13.69 -8.78 -1.69
CA TRP A 62 -13.17 -7.42 -1.64
C TRP A 62 -11.99 -7.24 -2.60
N VAL A 63 -11.07 -8.21 -2.65
CA VAL A 63 -9.92 -8.20 -3.57
C VAL A 63 -10.39 -8.24 -5.03
N LEU A 64 -11.38 -9.09 -5.35
CA LEU A 64 -11.97 -9.15 -6.69
C LEU A 64 -12.56 -7.81 -7.13
N LYS A 65 -13.33 -7.17 -6.24
CA LYS A 65 -13.91 -5.84 -6.49
C LYS A 65 -12.83 -4.81 -6.80
N GLU A 66 -11.74 -4.82 -6.03
CA GLU A 66 -10.61 -3.91 -6.21
C GLU A 66 -9.92 -4.13 -7.57
N LEU A 67 -9.70 -5.39 -7.96
CA LEU A 67 -9.12 -5.74 -9.27
C LEU A 67 -10.04 -5.36 -10.44
N ALA A 68 -11.35 -5.63 -10.32
CA ALA A 68 -12.33 -5.29 -11.34
C ALA A 68 -12.42 -3.77 -11.57
N ASN A 69 -12.36 -2.98 -10.50
CA ASN A 69 -12.35 -1.52 -10.57
C ASN A 69 -11.09 -1.00 -11.29
N LYS A 70 -9.91 -1.53 -10.93
CA LYS A 70 -8.64 -1.16 -11.58
C LYS A 70 -8.66 -1.50 -13.06
N ASN A 71 -9.12 -2.70 -13.42
CA ASN A 71 -9.24 -3.12 -14.82
C ASN A 71 -10.18 -2.21 -15.60
N SER A 72 -11.32 -1.85 -15.02
CA SER A 72 -12.29 -0.94 -15.65
C SER A 72 -11.68 0.43 -15.91
N GLN A 73 -10.95 0.99 -14.93
CA GLN A 73 -10.25 2.27 -15.10
C GLN A 73 -9.21 2.20 -16.22
N LEU A 74 -8.37 1.15 -16.24
CA LEU A 74 -7.36 0.95 -17.29
C LEU A 74 -7.98 0.83 -18.68
N TYR A 75 -9.11 0.12 -18.80
CA TYR A 75 -9.84 0.02 -20.05
C TYR A 75 -10.30 1.40 -20.56
N TRP A 76 -10.91 2.22 -19.70
CA TRP A 76 -11.34 3.56 -20.09
C TRP A 76 -10.16 4.47 -20.47
N HIS A 77 -9.05 4.36 -19.76
CA HIS A 77 -7.82 5.07 -20.13
C HIS A 77 -7.31 4.63 -21.51
N TRP A 78 -7.31 3.33 -21.81
CA TRP A 78 -6.92 2.82 -23.12
C TRP A 78 -7.84 3.35 -24.23
N VAL A 79 -9.15 3.34 -24.04
CA VAL A 79 -10.12 3.90 -25.00
C VAL A 79 -9.85 5.39 -25.25
N ASP A 80 -9.56 6.17 -24.20
CA ASP A 80 -9.23 7.58 -24.35
C ASP A 80 -7.91 7.79 -25.10
N MET A 81 -6.88 6.98 -24.82
CA MET A 81 -5.61 7.02 -25.55
C MET A 81 -5.79 6.72 -27.04
N GLN A 82 -6.60 5.73 -27.40
CA GLN A 82 -6.93 5.44 -28.80
C GLN A 82 -7.60 6.64 -29.48
N LYS A 83 -8.56 7.30 -28.81
CA LYS A 83 -9.19 8.52 -29.33
C LYS A 83 -8.19 9.66 -29.54
N ARG A 84 -7.22 9.82 -28.63
CA ARG A 84 -6.16 10.84 -28.76
C ARG A 84 -5.21 10.53 -29.91
N VAL A 85 -4.82 9.27 -30.08
CA VAL A 85 -3.99 8.83 -31.21
C VAL A 85 -4.68 9.12 -32.53
N GLU A 86 -5.96 8.80 -32.65
CA GLU A 86 -6.73 9.06 -33.87
C GLU A 86 -6.87 10.56 -34.16
N LYS A 87 -7.14 11.38 -33.14
CA LYS A 87 -7.16 12.84 -33.28
C LYS A 87 -5.81 13.39 -33.75
N THR A 88 -4.71 12.91 -33.17
CA THR A 88 -3.35 13.32 -33.56
C THR A 88 -3.03 12.86 -34.98
N ARG A 89 -3.40 11.62 -35.34
CA ARG A 89 -3.24 11.10 -36.69
C ARG A 89 -3.94 11.97 -37.71
N ASN A 90 -5.16 12.43 -37.43
CA ASN A 90 -5.91 13.31 -38.33
C ASN A 90 -5.29 14.71 -38.45
N LYS A 91 -4.75 15.27 -37.35
CA LYS A 91 -4.00 16.54 -37.39
C LYS A 91 -2.67 16.43 -38.15
N MET A 92 -2.07 15.25 -38.17
CA MET A 92 -0.85 14.95 -38.93
C MET A 92 -1.12 14.63 -40.40
N ARG A 93 -2.32 14.90 -40.92
CA ARG A 93 -2.65 14.73 -42.33
C ARG A 93 -2.97 16.08 -42.96
N CYS A 94 -2.42 16.32 -44.13
CA CYS A 94 -2.66 17.51 -44.94
C CYS A 94 -3.27 17.12 -46.29
N LYS A 95 -4.08 18.01 -46.87
CA LYS A 95 -4.63 17.82 -48.22
C LYS A 95 -3.58 18.26 -49.23
N CYS A 96 -3.22 17.38 -50.16
CA CYS A 96 -2.34 17.74 -51.27
C CYS A 96 -3.04 18.76 -52.19
N GLN A 97 -2.39 19.87 -52.50
CA GLN A 97 -2.95 20.89 -53.41
C GLN A 97 -3.03 20.42 -54.86
N HIS A 98 -2.16 19.49 -55.27
CA HIS A 98 -2.10 19.00 -56.65
C HIS A 98 -3.14 17.89 -56.93
N CYS A 99 -3.22 16.86 -56.09
CA CYS A 99 -4.13 15.72 -56.31
C CYS A 99 -5.37 15.69 -55.41
N GLY A 100 -5.45 16.58 -54.40
CA GLY A 100 -6.58 16.66 -53.48
C GLY A 100 -6.68 15.54 -52.43
N GLN A 101 -5.78 14.55 -52.46
CA GLN A 101 -5.75 13.44 -51.51
C GLN A 101 -5.14 13.84 -50.15
N MET A 102 -5.51 13.13 -49.07
CA MET A 102 -4.98 13.35 -47.72
C MET A 102 -3.69 12.56 -47.49
N THR A 103 -2.56 13.27 -47.44
CA THR A 103 -1.21 12.72 -47.18
C THR A 103 -0.79 12.92 -45.74
N ALA A 104 0.01 12.01 -45.19
CA ALA A 104 0.60 12.18 -43.86
C ALA A 104 1.78 13.17 -43.91
N ILE A 105 1.92 13.98 -42.88
CA ILE A 105 3.06 14.88 -42.68
C ILE A 105 4.22 14.02 -42.17
N GLN A 106 5.22 13.78 -43.02
CA GLN A 106 6.50 13.17 -42.61
C GLN A 106 7.32 14.23 -41.86
N ARG A 107 7.95 13.83 -40.75
CA ARG A 107 8.80 14.70 -39.93
C ARG A 107 10.26 14.51 -40.29
#